data_AF-A0A1M7EUK5-F1
#
_entry.id   AF-A0A1M7EUK5-F1
#
_cell.length_a   1.000
_cell.length_b   1.000
_cell.length_c   1.000
_cell.angle_alpha   90.00
_cell.angle_beta   90.00
_cell.angle_gamma   90.00
#
_symmetry.space_group_name_H-M   'P 1'
#
loop_
_entity.id
_entity.type
_entity.pdbx_description
1 polymer ?
#
loop_
_entity_poly.entity_id
_entity_poly.type
_entity_poly.pdbx_seq_one_letter_code
_entity_poly.pdbx_strand_id
1 'polypeptide(L)'
;MSSNIRITRVCQYCGSEFEAKTTVTKYCSEVCGKRHYKARTREAKVQVSNAETKAVLEKPLQEIQSKEILTVRDAAKLLSCSIRTVYNLIDRGTLNGIKFSERKTLLRRSDIDRFFEDAVMPIPKRPEKALNIKDCYHMGEIQLKFNISEKALYDIIKRNNIPKVQQGKFVYAPKSIIDQLLNPFPRKS
;
A
#
# COMPACT_ATOMS: atom_id res chain seq x y z
N MET A 1 17.29 50.63 39.33
CA MET A 1 16.72 50.98 38.01
C MET A 1 15.46 50.15 37.79
N SER A 2 14.28 50.71 38.06
CA SER A 2 13.00 50.04 37.80
C SER A 2 12.50 50.48 36.42
N SER A 3 12.89 49.75 35.38
CA SER A 3 12.26 49.90 34.07
C SER A 3 10.82 49.39 34.17
N ASN A 4 9.86 50.30 34.06
CA ASN A 4 8.42 50.03 34.17
C ASN A 4 7.92 49.39 32.86
N ILE A 5 8.40 48.17 32.61
CA ILE A 5 8.20 47.43 31.37
C ILE A 5 6.77 46.87 31.34
N ARG A 6 6.04 47.17 30.25
CA ARG A 6 4.76 46.53 29.94
C ARG A 6 4.85 45.87 28.57
N ILE A 7 4.59 44.57 28.52
CA ILE A 7 4.69 43.75 27.31
C ILE A 7 3.43 42.90 27.20
N THR A 8 2.81 42.83 26.02
CA THR A 8 1.70 41.92 25.76
C THR A 8 2.22 40.50 25.55
N ARG A 9 1.64 39.52 26.24
CA ARG A 9 2.02 38.09 26.16
C ARG A 9 0.79 37.20 26.13
N VAL A 10 0.93 36.01 25.57
CA VAL A 10 -0.12 34.96 25.57
C VAL A 10 0.11 34.01 26.74
N CYS A 11 -0.94 33.70 27.50
CA CYS A 11 -0.87 32.77 28.61
C CYS A 11 -0.65 31.33 28.11
N GLN A 12 0.38 30.66 28.63
CA GLN A 12 0.72 29.27 28.24
C GLN A 12 -0.34 28.22 28.62
N TYR A 13 -1.34 28.57 29.45
CA TYR A 13 -2.38 27.65 29.88
C TYR A 13 -3.71 27.85 29.14
N CYS A 14 -4.23 29.08 29.18
CA CYS A 14 -5.57 29.39 28.65
C CYS A 14 -5.53 30.07 27.27
N GLY A 15 -4.35 30.42 26.76
CA GLY A 15 -4.19 31.05 25.45
C GLY A 15 -4.67 32.51 25.37
N SER A 16 -5.11 33.11 26.47
CA SER A 16 -5.54 34.52 26.47
C SER A 16 -4.34 35.47 26.48
N GLU A 17 -4.49 36.61 25.80
CA GLU A 17 -3.53 37.72 25.86
C GLU A 17 -3.62 38.45 27.21
N PHE A 18 -2.49 38.94 27.72
CA PHE A 18 -2.41 39.72 28.96
C PHE A 18 -1.20 40.67 28.96
N GLU A 19 -1.29 41.75 29.74
CA GLU A 19 -0.16 42.66 29.99
C GLU A 19 0.75 42.12 31.09
N ALA A 20 2.00 41.83 30.73
CA ALA A 20 3.05 41.41 31.63
C ALA A 20 3.91 42.59 32.08
N LYS A 21 4.25 42.63 33.38
CA LYS A 21 5.17 43.61 33.98
C LYS A 21 6.63 43.18 33.97
N THR A 22 6.91 41.93 33.60
CA THR A 22 8.26 41.37 33.51
C THR A 22 8.41 40.54 32.25
N THR A 23 9.63 40.35 31.78
CA THR A 23 9.93 39.54 30.59
C THR A 23 9.74 38.04 30.81
N VAL A 24 9.73 37.59 32.07
CA VAL A 24 9.69 36.17 32.45
C VAL A 24 8.28 35.64 32.78
N THR A 25 7.27 36.50 32.90
CA THR A 25 5.90 36.09 33.22
C THR A 25 5.29 35.21 32.12
N LYS A 26 4.80 34.01 32.49
CA LYS A 26 4.29 32.98 31.57
C LYS A 26 2.77 32.81 31.57
N TYR A 27 2.10 33.33 32.60
CA TYR A 27 0.67 33.10 32.84
C TYR A 27 -0.05 34.42 33.15
N CYS A 28 -1.32 34.53 32.75
CA CYS A 28 -2.16 35.70 33.05
C CYS A 28 -2.56 35.79 34.53
N SER A 29 -2.51 34.69 35.28
CA SER A 29 -2.83 34.63 36.71
C SER A 29 -2.12 33.47 37.41
N GLU A 30 -2.02 33.55 38.74
CA GLU A 30 -1.49 32.47 39.58
C GLU A 30 -2.33 31.18 39.45
N VAL A 31 -3.65 31.32 39.25
CA VAL A 31 -4.57 30.20 39.02
C VAL A 31 -4.19 29.44 37.75
N CYS A 32 -3.95 30.15 36.65
CA CYS A 32 -3.48 29.53 35.40
C CYS A 32 -2.13 28.84 35.57
N GLY A 33 -1.21 29.43 36.35
CA GLY A 33 0.06 28.80 36.70
C GLY A 33 -0.11 27.48 37.46
N LYS A 34 -0.95 27.47 38.51
CA LYS A 34 -1.24 26.26 39.30
C LYS A 34 -1.93 25.17 38.47
N ARG A 35 -2.88 25.53 37.61
CA ARG A 35 -3.57 24.57 36.73
C ARG A 35 -2.63 23.99 35.68
N HIS A 36 -1.79 24.81 35.05
CA HIS A 36 -0.81 24.34 34.08
C HIS A 36 0.24 23.42 34.72
N TYR A 37 0.69 23.71 35.94
CA TYR A 37 1.58 22.83 36.69
C TYR A 37 0.95 21.45 36.94
N LYS A 38 -0.32 21.40 37.35
CA LYS A 38 -1.07 20.15 37.54
C LYS A 38 -1.30 19.40 36.22
N ALA A 39 -1.58 20.12 35.13
CA ALA A 39 -1.74 19.53 33.80
C ALA A 39 -0.43 18.89 33.32
N ARG A 40 0.69 19.62 33.37
CA ARG A 40 2.02 19.10 32.97
C ARG A 40 2.45 17.89 33.79
N THR A 41 2.22 17.90 35.10
CA THR A 41 2.56 16.75 35.95
C THR A 41 1.71 15.53 35.65
N ARG A 42 0.43 15.70 35.30
CA ARG A 42 -0.44 14.61 34.82
C ARG A 42 0.02 14.10 33.45
N GLU A 43 0.27 14.99 32.49
CA GLU A 43 0.75 14.63 31.16
C GLU A 43 2.08 13.90 31.21
N ALA A 44 3.03 14.35 32.03
CA ALA A 44 4.31 13.67 32.22
C ALA A 44 4.13 12.21 32.68
N LYS A 45 3.21 11.95 33.63
CA LYS A 45 2.90 10.59 34.07
C LYS A 45 2.28 9.73 32.96
N VAL A 46 1.36 10.30 32.20
CA VAL A 46 0.73 9.60 31.05
C VAL A 46 1.76 9.30 29.97
N GLN A 47 2.66 10.24 29.67
CA GLN A 47 3.73 10.06 28.69
C GLN A 47 4.70 8.95 29.10
N VAL A 48 5.11 8.90 30.37
CA VAL A 48 5.96 7.81 30.89
C VAL A 48 5.28 6.46 30.72
N SER A 49 4.02 6.33 31.15
CA SER A 49 3.25 5.08 31.00
C SER A 49 3.09 4.65 29.53
N ASN A 50 2.78 5.60 28.64
CA ASN A 50 2.67 5.32 27.21
C ASN A 50 4.02 4.93 26.59
N ALA A 51 5.12 5.54 27.02
CA ALA A 51 6.46 5.21 26.56
C ALA A 51 6.89 3.81 27.01
N GLU A 52 6.59 3.43 28.25
CA GLU A 52 6.79 2.06 28.76
C GLU A 52 6.01 1.03 27.94
N THR A 53 4.75 1.34 27.62
CA THR A 53 3.89 0.47 26.82
C THR A 53 4.43 0.29 25.40
N LYS A 54 4.89 1.38 24.76
CA LYS A 54 5.54 1.33 23.45
C LYS A 54 6.83 0.52 23.48
N ALA A 55 7.67 0.71 24.50
CA ALA A 55 8.90 -0.05 24.65
C ALA A 55 8.63 -1.56 24.80
N VAL A 56 7.57 -1.97 25.50
CA VAL A 56 7.18 -3.38 25.59
C VAL A 56 6.73 -3.94 24.24
N LEU A 57 6.03 -3.16 23.42
CA LEU A 57 5.61 -3.56 22.07
C LEU A 57 6.76 -3.64 21.07
N GLU A 58 7.81 -2.80 21.23
CA GLU A 58 8.95 -2.72 20.31
C GLU A 58 10.05 -3.76 20.60
N LYS A 59 10.26 -4.12 21.87
CA LYS A 59 11.18 -5.21 22.30
C LYS A 59 11.12 -6.49 21.44
N PRO A 60 9.95 -7.07 21.13
CA PRO A 60 9.90 -8.31 20.35
C PRO A 60 10.42 -8.14 18.91
N LEU A 61 10.44 -6.94 18.33
CA LEU A 61 11.01 -6.72 17.00
C LEU A 61 12.53 -6.64 17.03
N GLN A 62 13.10 -5.96 18.03
CA GLN A 62 14.54 -5.86 18.20
C GLN A 62 15.18 -7.24 18.48
N GLU A 63 14.53 -8.05 19.31
CA GLU A 63 14.97 -9.43 19.58
C GLU A 63 14.88 -10.35 18.35
N ILE A 64 14.01 -10.04 17.39
CA ILE A 64 13.93 -10.78 16.13
C ILE A 64 15.05 -10.35 15.19
N GLN A 65 15.36 -9.05 15.12
CA GLN A 65 16.43 -8.52 14.25
C GLN A 65 17.83 -9.03 14.64
N SER A 66 18.07 -9.29 15.92
CA SER A 66 19.35 -9.82 16.41
C SER A 66 19.51 -11.33 16.21
N LYS A 67 18.46 -12.07 15.84
CA LYS A 67 18.54 -13.52 15.63
C LYS A 67 19.09 -13.85 14.25
N GLU A 68 20.17 -14.63 14.22
CA GLU A 68 20.75 -15.17 12.99
C GLU A 68 19.88 -16.29 12.39
N ILE A 69 19.18 -17.04 13.24
CA ILE A 69 18.26 -18.10 12.86
C ILE A 69 16.83 -17.68 13.21
N LEU A 70 15.97 -17.67 12.20
CA LEU A 70 14.60 -17.19 12.27
C LEU A 70 13.63 -18.35 12.11
N THR A 71 12.54 -18.32 12.87
CA THR A 71 11.39 -19.18 12.55
C THR A 71 10.59 -18.59 11.39
N VAL A 72 9.75 -19.39 10.73
CA VAL A 72 8.82 -18.90 9.69
C VAL A 72 7.98 -17.72 10.19
N ARG A 73 7.58 -17.74 11.48
CA ARG A 73 6.79 -16.67 12.10
C ARG A 73 7.60 -15.38 12.25
N ASP A 74 8.87 -15.49 12.62
CA ASP A 74 9.77 -14.35 12.77
C ASP A 74 10.14 -13.77 11.39
N ALA A 75 10.40 -14.63 10.41
CA ALA A 75 10.60 -14.22 9.01
C ALA A 75 9.37 -13.50 8.44
N ALA A 76 8.16 -13.99 8.72
CA ALA A 76 6.92 -13.34 8.31
C ALA A 76 6.77 -11.92 8.90
N LYS A 77 7.13 -11.75 10.18
CA LYS A 77 7.15 -10.43 10.82
C LYS A 77 8.19 -9.49 10.20
N LEU A 78 9.40 -9.99 9.95
CA LEU A 78 10.48 -9.21 9.33
C LEU A 78 10.13 -8.75 7.92
N LEU A 79 9.54 -9.65 7.12
CA LEU A 79 9.12 -9.37 5.75
C LEU A 79 7.76 -8.64 5.67
N SER A 80 7.12 -8.36 6.81
CA SER A 80 5.77 -7.77 6.88
C SER A 80 4.74 -8.49 5.99
N CYS A 81 4.77 -9.83 5.99
CA CYS A 81 3.90 -10.66 5.16
C CYS A 81 3.21 -11.78 5.96
N SER A 82 2.28 -12.49 5.33
CA SER A 82 1.62 -13.62 5.99
C SER A 82 2.56 -14.82 6.13
N ILE A 83 2.39 -15.61 7.20
CA ILE A 83 3.13 -16.87 7.40
C ILE A 83 2.98 -17.81 6.18
N ARG A 84 1.80 -17.82 5.55
CA ARG A 84 1.52 -18.61 4.34
C ARG A 84 2.36 -18.15 3.16
N THR A 85 2.61 -16.85 3.03
CA THR A 85 3.49 -16.30 1.98
C THR A 85 4.90 -16.85 2.13
N VAL A 86 5.42 -16.89 3.36
CA VAL A 86 6.76 -17.44 3.63
C VAL A 86 6.82 -18.93 3.29
N TYR A 87 5.83 -19.73 3.68
CA TYR A 87 5.76 -21.14 3.26
C TYR A 87 5.71 -21.30 1.74
N ASN A 88 4.87 -20.52 1.05
CA ASN A 88 4.81 -20.55 -0.42
C ASN A 88 6.17 -20.23 -1.07
N LEU A 89 6.95 -19.30 -0.50
CA LEU A 89 8.28 -18.96 -1.00
C LEU A 89 9.29 -20.09 -0.78
N ILE A 90 9.19 -20.79 0.34
CA ILE A 90 10.02 -21.98 0.64
C ILE A 90 9.64 -23.14 -0.28
N ASP A 91 8.34 -23.42 -0.44
CA ASP A 91 7.83 -24.52 -1.26
C ASP A 91 8.17 -24.32 -2.75
N ARG A 92 8.24 -23.06 -3.21
CA ARG A 92 8.70 -22.70 -4.57
C ARG A 92 10.21 -22.78 -4.76
N GLY A 93 10.98 -23.01 -3.70
CA GLY A 93 12.44 -22.97 -3.71
C GLY A 93 13.03 -21.56 -3.90
N THR A 94 12.21 -20.51 -3.78
CA THR A 94 12.68 -19.11 -3.90
C THR A 94 13.35 -18.62 -2.62
N LEU A 95 12.98 -19.17 -1.47
CA LEU A 95 13.55 -18.83 -0.18
C LEU A 95 14.07 -20.11 0.49
N ASN A 96 15.35 -20.12 0.87
CA ASN A 96 15.94 -21.29 1.51
C ASN A 96 15.45 -21.44 2.96
N GLY A 97 15.05 -22.66 3.31
CA GLY A 97 14.61 -23.01 4.66
C GLY A 97 14.95 -24.45 5.00
N ILE A 98 15.36 -24.69 6.24
CA ILE A 98 15.70 -26.01 6.76
C ILE A 98 14.53 -26.53 7.60
N LYS A 99 13.96 -27.67 7.21
CA LYS A 99 12.95 -28.37 8.02
C LYS A 99 13.63 -29.04 9.21
N PHE A 100 13.51 -28.43 10.38
CA PHE A 100 14.10 -28.93 11.63
C PHE A 100 13.23 -30.04 12.26
N SER A 101 11.91 -29.95 12.11
CA SER A 101 10.92 -30.94 12.55
C SER A 101 9.69 -30.88 11.65
N GLU A 102 8.77 -31.84 11.76
CA GLU A 102 7.52 -31.87 10.99
C GLU A 102 6.76 -30.54 11.02
N ARG A 103 6.77 -29.85 12.17
CA ARG A 103 6.07 -28.57 12.39
C ARG A 103 7.00 -27.36 12.50
N LYS A 104 8.31 -27.53 12.34
CA LYS A 104 9.30 -26.46 12.58
C LYS A 104 10.26 -26.32 11.42
N THR A 105 10.18 -25.16 10.75
CA THR A 105 11.10 -24.75 9.69
C THR A 105 11.89 -23.53 10.16
N LEU A 106 13.20 -23.56 9.92
CA LEU A 106 14.14 -22.51 10.30
C LEU A 106 14.75 -21.89 9.04
N LEU A 107 15.01 -20.59 9.09
CA LEU A 107 15.62 -19.81 8.01
C LEU A 107 16.84 -19.09 8.57
N ARG A 108 17.91 -18.97 7.77
CA ARG A 108 19.02 -18.08 8.14
C ARG A 108 18.70 -16.66 7.69
N ARG A 109 19.14 -15.68 8.47
CA ARG A 109 18.98 -14.27 8.09
C ARG A 109 19.66 -13.96 6.76
N SER A 110 20.85 -14.52 6.54
CA SER A 110 21.59 -14.39 5.28
C SER A 110 20.84 -14.92 4.05
N ASP A 111 20.04 -15.98 4.18
CA ASP A 111 19.22 -16.49 3.08
C ASP A 111 18.09 -15.50 2.71
N ILE A 112 17.56 -14.77 3.70
CA ILE A 112 16.56 -13.71 3.46
C ILE A 112 17.23 -12.48 2.82
N ASP A 113 18.41 -12.09 3.29
CA ASP A 113 19.11 -10.93 2.73
C ASP A 113 19.55 -11.23 1.28
N ARG A 114 20.06 -12.44 1.02
CA ARG A 114 20.37 -12.93 -0.33
C ARG A 114 19.16 -12.93 -1.26
N PHE A 115 17.98 -13.28 -0.75
CA PHE A 115 16.74 -13.22 -1.53
C PHE A 115 16.47 -11.81 -2.08
N PHE A 116 16.84 -10.75 -1.38
CA PHE A 116 16.71 -9.37 -1.89
C PHE A 116 17.84 -8.97 -2.84
N GLU A 117 19.05 -9.50 -2.65
CA GLU A 117 20.18 -9.27 -3.56
C GLU A 117 19.97 -9.95 -4.92
N ASP A 118 19.43 -11.16 -4.93
CA ASP A 118 19.13 -11.91 -6.15
C ASP A 118 17.87 -11.36 -6.87
N ALA A 119 17.01 -10.61 -6.17
CA ALA A 119 15.76 -10.05 -6.69
C ALA A 119 15.92 -8.80 -7.59
N VAL A 120 17.04 -8.65 -8.31
CA VAL A 120 17.20 -7.63 -9.37
C VAL A 120 16.34 -7.93 -10.61
N MET A 121 15.65 -9.07 -10.63
CA MET A 121 14.68 -9.39 -11.67
C MET A 121 13.60 -8.29 -11.73
N PRO A 122 13.44 -7.58 -12.86
CA PRO A 122 12.40 -6.58 -12.99
C PRO A 122 11.06 -7.28 -12.74
N ILE A 123 10.25 -6.71 -11.84
CA ILE A 123 8.86 -7.15 -11.62
C ILE A 123 8.26 -7.30 -13.02
N PRO A 124 7.87 -8.52 -13.45
CA PRO A 124 7.38 -8.73 -14.80
C PRO A 124 6.18 -7.81 -14.95
N LYS A 125 6.36 -6.72 -15.72
CA LYS A 125 5.26 -5.84 -16.09
C LYS A 125 4.26 -6.79 -16.72
N ARG A 126 3.12 -6.97 -16.06
CA ARG A 126 2.02 -7.82 -16.55
C ARG A 126 1.91 -7.52 -18.04
N PRO A 127 2.03 -8.51 -18.94
CA PRO A 127 2.11 -8.23 -20.36
C PRO A 127 0.93 -7.34 -20.70
N GLU A 128 1.22 -6.08 -21.03
CA GLU A 128 0.26 -5.24 -21.72
C GLU A 128 -0.09 -6.08 -22.95
N LYS A 129 -1.33 -6.56 -23.03
CA LYS A 129 -1.76 -7.37 -24.16
C LYS A 129 -1.61 -6.49 -25.39
N ALA A 130 -0.46 -6.55 -26.05
CA ALA A 130 -0.21 -5.92 -27.32
C ALA A 130 -1.01 -6.71 -28.35
N LEU A 131 -2.32 -6.49 -28.41
CA LEU A 131 -3.09 -6.86 -29.58
C LEU A 131 -2.57 -5.99 -30.72
N ASN A 132 -2.04 -6.63 -31.76
CA ASN A 132 -1.74 -5.95 -33.00
C ASN A 132 -3.05 -5.35 -33.54
N ILE A 133 -3.16 -4.02 -33.53
CA ILE A 133 -4.33 -3.26 -34.02
C ILE A 133 -4.72 -3.70 -35.45
N LYS A 134 -3.74 -4.18 -36.24
CA LYS A 134 -3.93 -4.70 -37.59
C LYS A 134 -4.96 -5.84 -37.69
N ASP A 135 -5.12 -6.64 -36.63
CA ASP A 135 -5.97 -7.85 -36.66
C ASP A 135 -7.29 -7.68 -35.88
N CYS A 136 -7.64 -6.44 -35.49
CA CYS A 136 -8.91 -6.11 -34.85
C CYS A 136 -9.73 -5.12 -35.69
N TYR A 137 -11.05 -5.24 -35.66
CA TYR A 137 -11.94 -4.15 -36.09
C TYR A 137 -12.31 -3.31 -34.87
N HIS A 138 -12.41 -1.99 -35.04
CA HIS A 138 -13.13 -1.19 -34.05
C HIS A 138 -14.64 -1.33 -34.25
N MET A 139 -15.43 -1.09 -33.20
CA MET A 139 -16.90 -1.32 -33.24
C MET A 139 -17.61 -0.62 -34.41
N GLY A 140 -17.21 0.62 -34.74
CA GLY A 140 -17.76 1.38 -35.87
C GLY A 140 -17.44 0.78 -37.24
N GLU A 141 -16.22 0.25 -37.42
CA GLU A 141 -15.82 -0.50 -38.62
C GLU A 141 -16.72 -1.73 -38.84
N ILE A 142 -17.08 -2.44 -37.77
CA ILE A 142 -17.95 -3.63 -37.84
C ILE A 142 -19.36 -3.21 -38.26
N GLN A 143 -19.88 -2.13 -37.67
CA GLN A 143 -21.20 -1.59 -38.01
C GLN A 143 -21.27 -1.23 -39.49
N LEU A 144 -20.26 -0.54 -40.03
CA LEU A 144 -20.20 -0.13 -41.43
C LEU A 144 -20.00 -1.31 -42.38
N LYS A 145 -19.09 -2.23 -42.06
CA LYS A 145 -18.75 -3.37 -42.94
C LYS A 145 -19.90 -4.37 -43.07
N PHE A 146 -20.62 -4.61 -41.99
CA PHE A 146 -21.70 -5.60 -41.94
C PHE A 146 -23.11 -4.99 -41.95
N ASN A 147 -23.22 -3.66 -41.97
CA ASN A 147 -24.48 -2.91 -41.92
C ASN A 147 -25.39 -3.35 -40.75
N ILE A 148 -24.80 -3.46 -39.56
CA ILE A 148 -25.48 -3.92 -38.34
C ILE A 148 -25.66 -2.74 -37.38
N SER A 149 -26.84 -2.65 -36.77
CA SER A 149 -27.10 -1.65 -35.73
C SER A 149 -26.21 -1.84 -34.50
N GLU A 150 -25.84 -0.75 -33.84
CA GLU A 150 -24.98 -0.77 -32.65
C GLU A 150 -25.48 -1.73 -31.57
N LYS A 151 -26.79 -1.71 -31.28
CA LYS A 151 -27.41 -2.60 -30.30
C LYS A 151 -27.30 -4.08 -30.67
N ALA A 152 -27.51 -4.41 -31.95
CA ALA A 152 -27.37 -5.79 -32.42
C ALA A 152 -25.92 -6.28 -32.33
N LEU A 153 -24.94 -5.42 -32.65
CA LEU A 153 -23.52 -5.74 -32.49
C LEU A 153 -23.15 -6.00 -31.02
N TYR A 154 -23.62 -5.16 -30.10
CA TYR A 154 -23.42 -5.35 -28.66
C TYR A 154 -24.02 -6.68 -28.16
N ASP A 155 -25.24 -7.02 -28.59
CA ASP A 155 -25.90 -8.26 -28.21
C ASP A 155 -25.15 -9.50 -28.74
N ILE A 156 -24.62 -9.44 -29.97
CA ILE A 156 -23.83 -10.53 -30.57
C ILE A 156 -22.51 -10.75 -29.80
N ILE A 157 -21.82 -9.67 -29.44
CA ILE A 157 -20.58 -9.73 -28.63
C ILE A 157 -20.86 -10.33 -27.26
N LYS A 158 -21.97 -9.94 -26.63
CA LYS A 158 -22.39 -10.43 -25.31
C LYS A 158 -22.80 -11.90 -25.35
N ARG A 159 -23.55 -12.33 -26.37
CA ARG A 159 -24.00 -13.72 -26.52
C ARG A 159 -22.87 -14.69 -26.80
N ASN A 160 -21.85 -14.27 -27.56
CA ASN A 160 -20.73 -15.12 -27.96
C ASN A 160 -19.47 -14.95 -27.09
N ASN A 161 -19.54 -14.18 -25.99
CA ASN A 161 -18.41 -13.90 -25.09
C ASN A 161 -17.13 -13.46 -25.83
N ILE A 162 -17.27 -12.63 -26.86
CA ILE A 162 -16.14 -12.23 -27.71
C ILE A 162 -15.16 -11.41 -26.86
N PRO A 163 -13.85 -11.74 -26.88
CA PRO A 163 -12.85 -10.98 -26.16
C PRO A 163 -12.78 -9.56 -26.72
N LYS A 164 -13.19 -8.59 -25.91
CA LYS A 164 -13.08 -7.16 -26.24
C LYS A 164 -11.86 -6.56 -25.57
N VAL A 165 -11.15 -5.70 -26.29
CA VAL A 165 -10.05 -4.91 -25.73
C VAL A 165 -10.35 -3.44 -25.93
N GLN A 166 -10.27 -2.68 -24.84
CA GLN A 166 -10.42 -1.24 -24.85
C GLN A 166 -9.04 -0.62 -24.96
N GLN A 167 -8.80 0.11 -26.04
CA GLN A 167 -7.57 0.87 -26.24
C GLN A 167 -7.96 2.33 -26.47
N GLY A 168 -7.76 3.16 -25.44
CA GLY A 168 -8.22 4.55 -25.44
C GLY A 168 -9.75 4.67 -25.49
N LYS A 169 -10.25 5.47 -26.44
CA LYS A 169 -11.70 5.72 -26.65
C LYS A 169 -12.41 4.64 -27.46
N PHE A 170 -11.66 3.72 -28.09
CA PHE A 170 -12.21 2.71 -28.97
C PHE A 170 -12.20 1.33 -28.32
N VAL A 171 -13.23 0.55 -28.64
CA VAL A 171 -13.33 -0.87 -28.29
C VAL A 171 -13.06 -1.68 -29.55
N TYR A 172 -12.16 -2.65 -29.42
CA TYR A 172 -11.69 -3.50 -30.50
C TYR A 172 -12.17 -4.93 -30.29
N ALA A 173 -12.56 -5.57 -31.40
CA ALA A 173 -12.91 -6.99 -31.46
C ALA A 173 -12.06 -7.68 -32.54
N PRO A 174 -11.64 -8.95 -32.34
CA PRO A 174 -10.81 -9.67 -33.30
C PRO A 174 -11.53 -9.89 -34.63
N LYS A 175 -10.86 -9.58 -35.75
CA LYS A 175 -11.42 -9.74 -37.10
C LYS A 175 -11.90 -11.17 -37.35
N SER A 176 -11.08 -12.16 -36.99
CA SER A 176 -11.35 -13.59 -37.24
C SER A 176 -12.68 -14.06 -36.66
N ILE A 177 -13.02 -13.63 -35.44
CA ILE A 177 -14.25 -14.03 -34.75
C ILE A 177 -15.45 -13.29 -35.35
N ILE A 178 -15.29 -12.00 -35.65
CA ILE A 178 -16.36 -11.17 -36.21
C ILE A 178 -16.71 -11.61 -37.64
N ASP A 179 -15.71 -11.84 -38.49
CA ASP A 179 -15.90 -12.31 -39.86
C ASP A 179 -16.55 -13.72 -39.86
N GLN A 180 -16.20 -14.62 -38.92
CA GLN A 180 -16.85 -15.93 -38.76
C GLN A 180 -18.32 -15.85 -38.34
N LEU A 181 -18.66 -14.95 -37.42
CA LEU A 181 -20.01 -14.83 -36.87
C LEU A 181 -20.97 -14.06 -37.80
N LEU A 182 -20.45 -13.08 -38.54
CA LEU A 182 -21.25 -12.19 -39.37
C LEU A 182 -21.21 -12.54 -40.87
N ASN A 183 -20.26 -13.37 -41.31
CA ASN A 183 -20.15 -13.80 -42.70
C ASN A 183 -20.02 -15.34 -42.84
N PRO A 184 -21.12 -16.09 -42.67
CA PRO A 184 -21.07 -17.55 -42.72
C PRO A 184 -20.77 -18.13 -44.11
N PHE A 185 -20.78 -17.33 -45.19
CA PHE A 185 -20.44 -17.77 -46.54
C PHE A 185 -19.53 -16.77 -47.25
N PRO A 186 -18.22 -17.04 -47.39
CA PRO A 186 -17.37 -16.23 -48.26
C PRO A 186 -17.87 -16.42 -49.69
N ARG A 187 -18.38 -15.37 -50.33
CA ARG A 187 -18.57 -15.37 -51.79
C ARG A 187 -17.18 -15.54 -52.40
N LYS A 188 -16.88 -16.74 -52.91
CA LYS A 188 -15.73 -16.97 -53.78
C LYS A 188 -15.92 -16.08 -55.01
N SER A 189 -15.04 -15.10 -55.18
CA SER A 189 -14.78 -14.45 -56.46
C SER A 189 -13.87 -15.35 -57.29
#